data_AF-A0A177PDT3-F1
#
_entry.id   AF-A0A177PDT3-F1
#
_cell.length_a   1.000
_cell.length_b   1.000
_cell.length_c   1.000
_cell.angle_alpha   90.00
_cell.angle_beta   90.00
_cell.angle_gamma   90.00
#
_symmetry.space_group_name_H-M   'P 1'
#
loop_
_entity.id
_entity.type
_entity.pdbx_description
1 polymer ?
#
loop_
_entity_poly.entity_id
_entity_poly.type
_entity_poly.pdbx_seq_one_letter_code
_entity_poly.pdbx_strand_id
1 'polypeptide(L)'
;MFASHRACVSEIERQYADDQRRIAEKTVEADGSSRETSLETSGIERTGTNDVRYQATIWYHHGRVRTDLGKIETSHSFETRLQECKGAMLHMSGETGYTLSTFEPWKKSAP
;
A
#
# COMPACT_ATOMS: atom_id res chain seq x y z
N MET A 1 21.87 -12.26 6.03
CA MET A 1 22.04 -11.85 7.44
C MET A 1 22.80 -10.54 7.47
N PHE A 2 22.39 -9.59 8.30
CA PHE A 2 23.04 -8.27 8.41
C PHE A 2 24.24 -8.32 9.35
N ALA A 3 25.11 -7.30 9.29
CA ALA A 3 26.27 -7.19 10.16
C ALA A 3 25.92 -6.92 11.64
N SER A 4 24.73 -6.37 11.91
CA SER A 4 24.24 -6.09 13.26
C SER A 4 22.71 -5.95 13.27
N HIS A 5 22.12 -5.97 14.47
CA HIS A 5 20.71 -5.64 14.65
C HIS A 5 20.39 -4.23 14.14
N ARG A 6 21.26 -3.24 14.43
CA ARG A 6 21.10 -1.86 13.92
C ARG A 6 21.02 -1.82 12.39
N ALA A 7 21.89 -2.57 11.70
CA ALA A 7 21.87 -2.62 10.24
C ALA A 7 20.58 -3.27 9.70
N CYS A 8 20.04 -4.27 10.40
CA CYS A 8 18.74 -4.85 10.06
C CYS A 8 17.61 -3.81 10.22
N VAL A 9 17.58 -3.10 11.36
CA VAL A 9 16.58 -2.05 11.62
C VAL A 9 16.65 -0.95 10.56
N SER A 10 17.84 -0.53 10.14
CA SER A 10 17.99 0.46 9.08
C SER A 10 17.44 0.01 7.72
N GLU A 11 17.41 -1.29 7.43
CA GLU A 11 16.73 -1.79 6.23
C GLU A 11 15.21 -1.66 6.35
N ILE A 12 14.64 -1.97 7.52
CA ILE A 12 13.21 -1.75 7.79
C ILE A 12 12.86 -0.25 7.71
N GLU A 13 13.69 0.63 8.26
CA GLU A 13 13.53 2.09 8.16
C GLU A 13 13.57 2.57 6.72
N ARG A 14 14.50 2.04 5.91
CA ARG A 14 14.60 2.33 4.48
C ARG A 14 13.32 1.90 3.75
N GLN A 15 12.81 0.70 4.05
CA GLN A 15 11.59 0.20 3.42
C GLN A 15 10.36 1.03 3.79
N TYR A 16 10.21 1.37 5.07
CA TYR A 16 9.13 2.23 5.52
C TYR A 16 9.14 3.59 4.81
N ALA A 17 10.31 4.21 4.67
CA ALA A 17 10.46 5.47 3.94
C ALA A 17 10.15 5.33 2.43
N ASP A 18 10.53 4.21 1.81
CA ASP A 18 10.15 3.90 0.43
C ASP A 18 8.63 3.80 0.28
N ASP A 19 7.95 3.17 1.22
CA ASP A 19 6.51 2.96 1.16
C ASP A 19 5.74 4.26 1.38
N GLN A 20 6.21 5.11 2.31
CA GLN A 20 5.66 6.46 2.48
C GLN A 20 5.77 7.30 1.20
N ARG A 21 6.86 7.18 0.44
CA ARG A 21 7.04 7.89 -0.84
C ARG A 21 6.08 7.44 -1.93
N ARG A 22 5.48 6.25 -1.82
CA ARG A 22 4.51 5.73 -2.80
C ARG A 22 3.11 6.30 -2.61
N ILE A 23 2.82 6.89 -1.44
CA ILE A 23 1.50 7.46 -1.15
C ILE A 23 1.22 8.57 -2.16
N ALA A 24 0.07 8.46 -2.82
CA ALA A 24 -0.39 9.41 -3.82
C ALA A 24 -1.86 9.70 -3.57
N GLU A 25 -2.18 10.98 -3.34
CA GLU A 25 -3.56 11.44 -3.19
C GLU A 25 -4.40 11.12 -4.43
N LYS A 26 -5.71 10.95 -4.20
CA LYS A 26 -6.65 10.66 -5.28
C LYS A 26 -6.60 11.72 -6.37
N THR A 27 -6.27 11.28 -7.58
CA THR A 27 -6.35 12.08 -8.80
C THR A 27 -7.53 11.63 -9.64
N VAL A 28 -8.28 12.56 -10.23
CA VAL A 28 -9.33 12.29 -11.22
C VAL A 28 -8.87 12.87 -12.55
N GLU A 29 -8.83 12.03 -13.59
CA GLU A 29 -8.41 12.43 -14.93
C GLU A 29 -9.59 13.03 -15.72
N ALA A 30 -9.31 13.63 -16.87
CA ALA A 30 -10.31 14.29 -17.71
C ALA A 30 -11.42 13.34 -18.22
N ASP A 31 -11.12 12.04 -18.31
CA ASP A 31 -12.08 10.99 -18.68
C ASP A 31 -12.92 10.50 -17.48
N GLY A 32 -12.69 11.05 -16.29
CA GLY A 32 -13.34 10.68 -15.04
C GLY A 32 -12.76 9.42 -14.38
N SER A 33 -11.71 8.82 -14.94
CA SER A 33 -10.96 7.77 -14.26
C SER A 33 -10.28 8.35 -13.02
N SER A 34 -9.98 7.49 -12.04
CA SER A 34 -9.28 7.93 -10.83
C SER A 34 -8.25 6.91 -10.37
N ARG A 35 -7.23 7.44 -9.70
CA ARG A 35 -6.15 6.64 -9.10
C ARG A 35 -5.77 7.22 -7.75
N GLU A 36 -5.44 6.35 -6.81
CA GLU A 36 -4.95 6.70 -5.48
C GLU A 36 -4.01 5.59 -5.01
N THR A 37 -3.02 5.94 -4.21
CA THR A 37 -2.19 4.96 -3.51
C THR A 37 -2.14 5.33 -2.04
N SER A 38 -2.57 4.40 -1.18
CA SER A 38 -2.59 4.60 0.27
C SER A 38 -1.76 3.54 0.98
N LEU A 39 -1.29 3.88 2.18
CA LEU A 39 -0.48 3.01 3.02
C LEU A 39 -1.21 2.78 4.34
N GLU A 40 -1.52 1.52 4.63
CA GLU A 40 -2.06 1.07 5.90
C GLU A 40 -0.94 0.42 6.73
N THR A 41 -0.58 1.02 7.86
CA THR A 41 0.52 0.52 8.72
C THR A 41 0.45 1.10 10.12
N SER A 42 0.94 0.36 11.12
CA SER A 42 1.23 0.86 12.48
C SER A 42 2.61 1.52 12.59
N GLY A 43 3.37 1.59 11.49
CA GLY A 43 4.78 2.01 11.50
C GLY A 43 5.72 0.89 11.96
N ILE A 44 6.92 1.28 12.40
CA ILE A 44 7.94 0.36 12.88
C ILE A 44 7.76 0.15 14.38
N GLU A 45 7.52 -1.09 14.78
CA GLU A 45 7.22 -1.47 16.15
C GLU A 45 8.40 -2.22 16.77
N ARG A 46 8.78 -1.87 18.01
CA ARG A 46 9.72 -2.65 18.81
C ARG A 46 8.95 -3.72 19.59
N THR A 47 9.17 -4.98 19.26
CA THR A 47 8.46 -6.12 19.86
C THR A 47 9.29 -6.82 20.95
N GLY A 48 10.58 -6.48 21.06
CA GLY A 48 11.49 -6.98 22.07
C GLY A 48 12.78 -6.16 22.16
N THR A 49 13.75 -6.61 22.95
CA THR A 49 15.03 -5.87 23.13
C THR A 49 15.83 -5.80 21.82
N ASN A 50 15.81 -6.87 21.02
CA ASN A 50 16.50 -6.98 19.73
C ASN A 50 15.54 -7.40 18.60
N ASP A 51 14.24 -7.16 18.81
CA ASP A 51 13.20 -7.57 17.87
C ASP A 51 12.40 -6.34 17.44
N VAL A 52 12.30 -6.18 16.12
CA VAL A 52 11.59 -5.07 15.46
C VAL A 52 10.72 -5.64 14.36
N ARG A 53 9.49 -5.13 14.24
CA ARG A 53 8.51 -5.54 13.24
C ARG A 53 8.02 -4.33 12.46
N TYR A 54 7.83 -4.52 11.17
CA TYR A 54 7.12 -3.60 10.30
C TYR A 54 6.10 -4.39 9.49
N GLN A 55 4.84 -4.01 9.60
CA GLN A 55 3.76 -4.56 8.80
C GLN A 55 3.05 -3.43 8.05
N ALA A 56 2.80 -3.66 6.77
CA ALA A 56 2.11 -2.70 5.94
C ALA A 56 1.30 -3.37 4.83
N THR A 57 0.23 -2.70 4.44
CA THR A 57 -0.51 -2.94 3.21
C THR A 57 -0.46 -1.67 2.37
N ILE A 58 0.05 -1.78 1.15
CA ILE A 58 -0.06 -0.72 0.15
C ILE A 58 -1.30 -1.01 -0.68
N TRP A 59 -2.24 -0.08 -0.71
CA TRP A 59 -3.44 -0.16 -1.52
C TRP A 59 -3.28 0.70 -2.77
N TYR A 60 -3.59 0.14 -3.92
CA TYR A 60 -3.75 0.84 -5.18
C TYR A 60 -5.23 0.87 -5.52
N HIS A 61 -5.82 2.06 -5.54
CA HIS A 61 -7.22 2.24 -5.83
C HIS A 61 -7.39 2.73 -7.27
N HIS A 62 -8.28 2.10 -8.01
CA HIS A 62 -8.53 2.39 -9.41
C HIS A 62 -10.03 2.63 -9.62
N GLY A 63 -10.36 3.73 -10.29
CA GLY A 63 -11.71 4.02 -10.76
C GLY A 63 -11.70 4.16 -12.27
N ARG A 64 -12.61 3.47 -12.95
CA ARG A 64 -12.80 3.57 -14.40
C ARG A 64 -14.25 3.92 -14.72
N VAL A 65 -14.45 4.94 -15.54
CA VAL A 65 -15.78 5.23 -16.07
C VAL A 65 -16.19 4.16 -17.08
N ARG A 66 -17.37 3.58 -16.86
CA ARG A 66 -18.05 2.62 -17.72
C ARG A 66 -19.26 3.29 -18.36
N THR A 67 -19.01 4.01 -19.45
CA THR A 67 -20.06 4.73 -20.20
C THR A 67 -21.11 3.77 -20.75
N ASP A 68 -20.71 2.53 -21.07
CA ASP A 68 -21.59 1.43 -21.47
C ASP A 68 -22.58 1.01 -20.37
N LEU A 69 -22.23 1.23 -19.10
CA LEU A 69 -23.05 0.89 -17.94
C LEU A 69 -23.64 2.13 -17.24
N GLY A 70 -23.21 3.34 -17.61
CA GLY A 70 -23.53 4.57 -16.87
C GLY A 70 -23.00 4.58 -15.43
N LYS A 71 -21.87 3.90 -15.17
CA LYS A 71 -21.31 3.69 -13.83
C LYS A 71 -19.82 4.00 -13.76
N ILE A 72 -19.29 4.15 -12.55
CA ILE A 72 -17.87 4.04 -12.25
C ILE A 72 -17.62 2.64 -11.69
N GLU A 73 -16.70 1.92 -12.31
CA GLU A 73 -16.15 0.66 -11.83
C GLU A 73 -14.95 0.98 -10.92
N THR A 74 -15.02 0.60 -9.65
CA THR A 74 -13.93 0.77 -8.69
C THR A 74 -13.35 -0.58 -8.34
N SER A 75 -12.03 -0.70 -8.37
CA SER A 75 -11.31 -1.90 -7.93
C SER A 75 -10.04 -1.53 -7.19
N HIS A 76 -9.53 -2.48 -6.41
CA HIS A 76 -8.32 -2.29 -5.63
C HIS A 76 -7.36 -3.45 -5.88
N SER A 77 -6.08 -3.15 -6.01
CA SER A 77 -5.02 -4.14 -5.80
C SER A 77 -4.22 -3.77 -4.56
N PHE A 78 -3.58 -4.75 -3.95
CA PHE A 78 -2.79 -4.54 -2.75
C PHE A 78 -1.50 -5.33 -2.75
N GLU A 79 -0.52 -4.80 -2.02
CA GLU A 79 0.71 -5.48 -1.61
C GLU A 79 0.77 -5.48 -0.08
N THR A 80 0.75 -6.64 0.56
CA THR A 80 1.10 -6.73 1.98
C THR A 80 2.56 -7.09 2.14
N ARG A 81 3.13 -6.65 3.27
CA ARG A 81 4.47 -7.05 3.69
C ARG A 81 4.54 -7.15 5.20
N LEU A 82 5.33 -8.10 5.64
CA LEU A 82 5.78 -8.26 7.00
C LEU A 82 7.30 -8.36 6.97
N GLN A 83 7.97 -7.46 7.68
CA GLN A 83 9.40 -7.51 7.90
C GLN A 83 9.68 -7.59 9.40
N GLU A 84 10.52 -8.53 9.80
CA GLU A 84 10.89 -8.72 11.20
C GLU A 84 12.41 -8.85 11.32
N CYS A 85 13.04 -7.97 12.09
CA CYS A 85 14.39 -8.18 12.57
C CYS A 85 14.34 -8.98 13.85
N LYS A 86 15.04 -10.12 13.88
CA LYS A 86 15.35 -10.90 15.09
C LYS A 86 16.86 -10.90 15.27
N GLY A 87 17.35 -10.01 16.11
CA GLY A 87 18.77 -9.65 16.11
C GLY A 87 19.21 -9.12 14.75
N ALA A 88 20.22 -9.74 14.13
CA ALA A 88 20.74 -9.34 12.81
C ALA A 88 20.09 -10.08 11.62
N MET A 89 19.07 -10.90 11.87
CA MET A 89 18.36 -11.66 10.84
C MET A 89 17.06 -10.94 10.46
N LEU A 90 16.90 -10.66 9.17
CA LEU A 90 15.66 -10.12 8.60
C LEU A 90 14.82 -11.29 8.05
N HIS A 91 13.60 -11.41 8.55
CA HIS A 91 12.55 -12.24 8.00
C HIS A 91 11.60 -11.37 7.19
N MET A 92 11.21 -11.85 6.01
CA MET A 92 10.31 -11.13 5.12
C MET A 92 9.23 -12.09 4.61
N SER A 93 7.99 -11.65 4.64
CA SER A 93 6.88 -12.29 3.95
C SER A 93 5.95 -11.21 3.40
N GLY A 94 5.04 -11.62 2.51
CA GLY A 94 4.08 -10.72 1.89
C GLY A 94 3.23 -11.45 0.90
N GLU A 95 2.18 -10.77 0.45
CA GLU A 95 1.28 -11.24 -0.60
C GLU A 95 0.85 -10.07 -1.47
N THR A 96 0.39 -10.40 -2.67
CA THR A 96 -0.23 -9.45 -3.58
C THR A 96 -1.60 -9.96 -3.99
N GLY A 97 -2.58 -9.08 -4.10
CA GLY A 97 -3.92 -9.48 -4.46
C GLY A 97 -4.75 -8.34 -5.03
N TYR A 98 -6.02 -8.64 -5.27
CA TYR A 98 -7.01 -7.68 -5.75
C TYR A 98 -8.38 -7.95 -5.16
N THR A 99 -9.17 -6.90 -5.01
CA THR A 99 -10.57 -6.99 -4.58
C THR A 99 -11.47 -7.20 -5.79
N LEU A 100 -12.70 -7.67 -5.54
CA LEU A 100 -13.75 -7.60 -6.54
C LEU A 100 -14.08 -6.14 -6.88
N SER A 101 -14.53 -5.92 -8.11
CA SER A 101 -14.96 -4.59 -8.54
C SER A 101 -16.31 -4.23 -7.94
N THR A 102 -16.46 -2.98 -7.52
CA THR A 102 -17.72 -2.37 -7.16
C THR A 102 -18.16 -1.39 -8.25
N PHE A 103 -19.45 -1.09 -8.31
CA PHE A 103 -20.00 -0.23 -9.36
C PHE A 103 -20.92 0.83 -8.77
N GLU A 104 -20.52 2.10 -8.91
CA GLU A 104 -21.27 3.25 -8.41
C GLU A 104 -21.90 4.05 -9.56
N PRO A 105 -23.06 4.71 -9.36
CA PRO A 105 -23.65 5.55 -10.40
C PRO A 105 -22.71 6.67 -10.83
N TRP A 106 -22.48 6.81 -12.14
CA TRP A 106 -21.70 7.93 -12.65
C TRP A 106 -22.61 9.13 -12.86
N LYS A 107 -22.51 10.13 -11.97
CA LYS A 107 -23.08 11.45 -12.22
C LYS A 107 -22.02 12.29 -12.92
N LYS A 108 -22.23 12.55 -14.21
CA LYS A 108 -21.44 13.55 -14.93
C LYS A 108 -21.68 14.89 -14.24
N SER A 109 -20.71 15.39 -13.47
CA SER A 109 -20.73 16.77 -13.01
C SER A 109 -20.80 17.65 -14.26
N ALA A 110 -21.84 18.47 -14.37
CA ALA A 110 -21.97 19.43 -15.46
C ALA A 110 -20.75 20.39 -15.46
N PRO A 111 -20.29 20.86 -16.64
CA PRO A 111 -19.21 21.83 -16.73
C PRO A 111 -19.50 23.13 -15.97
#